data_AF-A0A0F0HPQ9-F1
#
_entry.id   AF-A0A0F0HPQ9-F1
#
_cell.length_a   1.000
_cell.length_b   1.000
_cell.length_c   1.000
_cell.angle_alpha   90.00
_cell.angle_beta   90.00
_cell.angle_gamma   90.00
#
_symmetry.space_group_name_H-M   'P 1'
#
loop_
_entity.id
_entity.type
_entity.pdbx_description
1 polymer ?
#
loop_
_entity_poly.entity_id
_entity_poly.type
_entity_poly.pdbx_seq_one_letter_code
_entity_poly.pdbx_strand_id
1 'polypeptide(L)'
;MQNYRRHIEEHLLPEFENVFLDEITKGAIDAWERKERDRGYAPSSIKTWRGTLHLILADAVDEGLRDSNPATRRRGRGKRAGRSRNRGPEKVVTSALGILLIAERAALLSGRDDEFVGIVLKGYTGLRWGEIVGLETEFIRPAAVRVEWQLYELDSGELHRCPPKDDSHRTVDTPGFLSGLLTGQVASANVKPCTCHGLRYLFSGHGAANGAARRPGAKLVDVARAAGVSTGTVSNVLNRLLAVALDTRDRVEKAIADLGYIRAWASGENAAHWRRNGFATWLFHPAATGWYPKKAPEEARPVPLLAEPWPGIPARGRGAAARAEACWLPIARGLTPHGLRHTHKTMMDEFGTPPKLKDERMGHEDGSVQARYSHITADMRRKLMDDLTAVWEQSLDARRRMSAGSPVRVLDTLLREGQ
;
A
#
# COMPACT_ATOMS: atom_id res chain seq x y z
N MET A 1 10.65 -20.98 1.10
CA MET A 1 11.93 -21.59 0.67
C MET A 1 12.79 -20.69 -0.22
N GLN A 2 12.24 -19.83 -1.08
CA GLN A 2 13.04 -18.99 -2.00
C GLN A 2 14.08 -18.09 -1.31
N ASN A 3 13.74 -17.44 -0.18
CA ASN A 3 14.70 -16.64 0.59
C ASN A 3 15.88 -17.48 1.11
N TYR A 4 15.65 -18.72 1.55
CA TYR A 4 16.71 -19.60 2.03
C TYR A 4 17.66 -19.97 0.89
N ARG A 5 17.12 -20.41 -0.24
CA ARG A 5 17.90 -20.73 -1.43
C ARG A 5 18.80 -19.57 -1.82
N ARG A 6 18.25 -18.36 -1.88
CA ARG A 6 19.02 -17.16 -2.21
C ARG A 6 20.11 -16.84 -1.18
N HIS A 7 19.80 -16.90 0.12
CA HIS A 7 20.82 -16.69 1.16
C HIS A 7 21.97 -17.69 1.00
N ILE A 8 21.64 -18.94 0.69
CA ILE A 8 22.61 -20.03 0.51
C ILE A 8 23.43 -19.79 -0.77
N GLU A 9 22.78 -19.73 -1.93
CA GLU A 9 23.44 -19.66 -3.25
C GLU A 9 24.20 -18.35 -3.47
N GLU A 10 23.64 -17.20 -3.10
CA GLU A 10 24.27 -15.90 -3.40
C GLU A 10 25.25 -15.42 -2.33
N HIS A 11 25.04 -15.81 -1.07
CA HIS A 11 25.77 -15.21 0.05
C HIS A 11 26.56 -16.20 0.91
N LEU A 12 26.19 -17.49 1.01
CA LEU A 12 26.91 -18.45 1.84
C LEU A 12 27.82 -19.37 1.02
N LEU A 13 27.31 -20.00 -0.03
CA LEU A 13 28.08 -20.91 -0.88
C LEU A 13 29.35 -20.26 -1.48
N PRO A 14 29.33 -19.00 -1.96
CA PRO A 14 30.53 -18.40 -2.53
C PRO A 14 31.72 -18.29 -1.56
N GLU A 15 31.50 -18.46 -0.26
CA GLU A 15 32.56 -18.50 0.76
C GLU A 15 32.77 -19.89 1.36
N PHE A 16 31.70 -20.67 1.54
CA PHE A 16 31.72 -21.89 2.36
C PHE A 16 31.51 -23.18 1.57
N GLU A 17 31.25 -23.15 0.26
CA GLU A 17 30.92 -24.36 -0.52
C GLU A 17 32.01 -25.44 -0.52
N ASN A 18 33.29 -25.03 -0.43
CA ASN A 18 34.45 -25.91 -0.46
C ASN A 18 35.05 -26.16 0.94
N VAL A 19 34.35 -25.80 2.01
CA VAL A 19 34.82 -25.95 3.40
C VAL A 19 33.99 -27.02 4.09
N PHE A 20 34.64 -27.97 4.78
CA PHE A 20 33.91 -28.97 5.53
C PHE A 20 33.13 -28.35 6.70
N LEU A 21 31.97 -28.93 7.02
CA LEU A 21 31.04 -28.35 8.00
C LEU A 21 31.65 -28.24 9.41
N ASP A 22 32.59 -29.10 9.79
CA ASP A 22 33.35 -29.10 11.05
C ASP A 22 34.52 -28.09 11.04
N GLU A 23 35.06 -27.75 9.87
CA GLU A 23 36.13 -26.78 9.69
C GLU A 23 35.65 -25.32 9.68
N ILE A 24 34.36 -25.05 9.45
CA ILE A 24 33.82 -23.68 9.47
C ILE A 24 34.06 -23.06 10.85
N THR A 25 34.96 -22.09 10.97
CA THR A 25 35.27 -21.47 12.27
C THR A 25 34.48 -20.18 12.48
N LYS A 26 34.36 -19.74 13.75
CA LYS A 26 33.83 -18.40 14.05
C LYS A 26 34.63 -17.30 13.35
N GLY A 27 35.95 -17.45 13.24
CA GLY A 27 36.82 -16.49 12.55
C GLY A 27 36.49 -16.35 11.07
N ALA A 28 36.23 -17.47 10.39
CA ALA A 28 35.79 -17.49 9.00
C ALA A 28 34.44 -16.77 8.82
N ILE A 29 33.46 -17.05 9.69
CA ILE A 29 32.16 -16.36 9.63
C ILE A 29 32.30 -14.86 9.88
N ASP A 30 33.11 -14.45 10.86
CA ASP A 30 33.32 -13.03 11.16
C ASP A 30 34.07 -12.31 10.00
N ALA A 31 34.94 -13.01 9.26
CA ALA A 31 35.60 -12.51 8.06
C ALA A 31 34.62 -12.35 6.89
N TRP A 32 33.79 -13.36 6.64
CA TRP A 32 32.70 -13.32 5.66
C TRP A 32 31.76 -12.13 5.91
N GLU A 33 31.32 -11.92 7.16
CA GLU A 33 30.46 -10.77 7.46
C GLU A 33 31.13 -9.42 7.17
N ARG A 34 32.45 -9.31 7.33
CA ARG A 34 33.20 -8.08 6.96
C ARG A 34 33.20 -7.91 5.44
N LYS A 35 33.51 -8.96 4.69
CA LYS A 35 33.50 -8.97 3.22
C LYS A 35 32.13 -8.54 2.65
N GLU A 36 31.03 -9.05 3.21
CA GLU A 36 29.69 -8.65 2.79
C GLU A 36 29.35 -7.19 3.16
N ARG A 37 29.88 -6.68 4.29
CA ARG A 37 29.76 -5.24 4.63
C ARG A 37 30.55 -4.36 3.67
N ASP A 38 31.75 -4.79 3.30
CA ASP A 38 32.64 -4.06 2.38
C ASP A 38 32.06 -4.03 0.95
N ARG A 39 31.25 -5.05 0.58
CA ARG A 39 30.42 -5.06 -0.63
C ARG A 39 29.21 -4.10 -0.57
N GLY A 40 28.97 -3.45 0.57
CA GLY A 40 27.92 -2.46 0.75
C GLY A 40 26.56 -3.02 1.17
N TYR A 41 26.46 -4.30 1.55
CA TYR A 41 25.19 -4.87 2.00
C TYR A 41 24.76 -4.35 3.38
N ALA A 42 23.45 -4.18 3.56
CA ALA A 42 22.89 -3.68 4.80
C ALA A 42 23.15 -4.65 5.98
N PRO A 43 23.49 -4.15 7.18
CA PRO A 43 23.74 -5.00 8.36
C PRO A 43 22.59 -5.94 8.73
N SER A 44 21.34 -5.54 8.45
CA SER A 44 20.16 -6.37 8.67
C SER A 44 20.12 -7.59 7.73
N SER A 45 20.54 -7.44 6.47
CA SER A 45 20.58 -8.54 5.51
C SER A 45 21.64 -9.56 5.90
N ILE A 46 22.84 -9.10 6.24
CA ILE A 46 23.93 -9.95 6.73
C ILE A 46 23.53 -10.72 7.99
N LYS A 47 22.82 -10.06 8.91
CA LYS A 47 22.27 -10.73 10.11
C LYS A 47 21.31 -11.86 9.74
N THR A 48 20.45 -11.67 8.74
CA THR A 48 19.52 -12.70 8.25
C THR A 48 20.28 -13.88 7.65
N TRP A 49 21.27 -13.62 6.79
CA TRP A 49 22.09 -14.67 6.15
C TRP A 49 22.89 -15.47 7.19
N ARG A 50 23.48 -14.80 8.19
CA ARG A 50 24.12 -15.46 9.33
C ARG A 50 23.13 -16.30 10.13
N GLY A 51 21.87 -15.87 10.23
CA GLY A 51 20.79 -16.66 10.83
C GLY A 51 20.53 -17.95 10.07
N THR A 52 20.52 -17.92 8.74
CA THR A 52 20.43 -19.12 7.90
C THR A 52 21.63 -20.03 8.11
N LEU A 53 22.85 -19.51 8.12
CA LEU A 53 24.05 -20.30 8.42
C LEU A 53 24.00 -20.91 9.82
N HIS A 54 23.50 -20.17 10.81
CA HIS A 54 23.31 -20.69 12.16
C HIS A 54 22.35 -21.88 12.19
N LEU A 55 21.25 -21.86 11.44
CA LEU A 55 20.33 -22.98 11.38
C LEU A 55 21.01 -24.22 10.77
N ILE A 56 21.68 -24.07 9.63
CA ILE A 56 22.43 -25.15 8.98
C ILE A 56 23.43 -25.80 9.95
N LEU A 57 24.19 -24.96 10.67
CA LEU A 57 25.19 -25.44 11.64
C LEU A 57 24.58 -25.91 12.96
N ALA A 58 23.31 -25.63 13.24
CA ALA A 58 22.60 -26.22 14.37
C ALA A 58 22.14 -27.64 14.01
N ASP A 59 21.56 -27.82 12.83
CA ASP A 59 21.18 -29.14 12.32
C ASP A 59 22.41 -30.06 12.23
N ALA A 60 23.57 -29.55 11.80
CA ALA A 60 24.82 -30.32 11.79
C ALA A 60 25.32 -30.74 13.19
N VAL A 61 25.01 -29.96 14.23
CA VAL A 61 25.32 -30.33 15.61
C VAL A 61 24.36 -31.41 16.11
N ASP A 62 23.07 -31.25 15.82
CA ASP A 62 22.03 -32.21 16.20
C ASP A 62 22.26 -33.59 15.54
N GLU A 63 22.78 -33.61 14.31
CA GLU A 63 23.18 -34.82 13.57
C GLU A 63 24.57 -35.37 13.96
N GLY A 64 25.27 -34.73 14.91
CA GLY A 64 26.59 -35.17 15.35
C GLY A 64 27.72 -35.00 14.33
N LEU A 65 27.50 -34.24 13.25
CA LEU A 65 28.51 -33.87 12.27
C LEU A 65 29.50 -32.83 12.84
N ARG A 66 29.16 -32.20 13.96
CA ARG A 66 29.96 -31.18 14.64
C ARG A 66 29.62 -31.06 16.12
N ASP A 67 30.61 -30.79 16.97
CA ASP A 67 30.41 -30.66 18.43
C ASP A 67 29.73 -29.35 18.89
N SER A 68 29.85 -28.26 18.11
CA SER A 68 29.33 -26.96 18.52
C SER A 68 29.09 -26.02 17.34
N ASN A 69 28.11 -25.12 17.48
CA ASN A 69 27.74 -24.19 16.42
C ASN A 69 28.58 -22.88 16.49
N PRO A 70 29.51 -22.63 15.54
CA PRO A 70 30.38 -21.46 15.53
C PRO A 70 29.66 -20.17 15.11
N ALA A 71 28.47 -20.28 14.49
CA ALA A 71 27.64 -19.12 14.17
C ALA A 71 26.92 -18.54 15.40
N THR A 72 26.89 -19.28 16.51
CA THR A 72 26.27 -18.85 17.78
C THR A 72 26.88 -17.54 18.29
N ARG A 73 26.04 -16.52 18.49
CA ARG A 73 26.48 -15.26 19.12
C ARG A 73 26.27 -15.31 20.64
N ARG A 74 27.36 -15.20 21.41
CA ARG A 74 27.29 -15.05 22.87
C ARG A 74 26.55 -13.75 23.22
N ARG A 75 25.44 -13.87 23.97
CA ARG A 75 24.64 -12.71 24.39
C ARG A 75 25.34 -11.94 25.53
N GLY A 76 25.50 -10.63 25.34
CA GLY A 76 25.43 -9.64 26.43
C GLY A 76 26.46 -9.61 27.57
N ARG A 77 27.57 -10.38 27.57
CA ARG A 77 28.59 -10.22 28.64
C ARG A 77 29.33 -8.88 28.55
N GLY A 78 29.38 -8.15 29.66
CA GLY A 78 30.25 -6.98 29.86
C GLY A 78 29.87 -5.68 29.12
N LYS A 79 28.74 -5.63 28.41
CA LYS A 79 28.34 -4.42 27.67
C LYS A 79 27.49 -3.47 28.53
N ARG A 80 28.05 -2.31 28.88
CA ARG A 80 27.35 -1.19 29.56
C ARG A 80 26.57 -0.27 28.60
N ALA A 81 26.83 -0.35 27.29
CA ALA A 81 26.16 0.44 26.25
C ALA A 81 26.06 -0.34 24.92
N GLY A 82 25.25 0.15 23.97
CA GLY A 82 25.11 -0.43 22.63
C GLY A 82 23.72 -0.96 22.25
N ARG A 83 22.71 -0.86 23.14
CA ARG A 83 21.30 -1.14 22.79
C ARG A 83 20.74 -0.13 21.79
N SER A 84 21.14 1.14 21.87
CA SER A 84 20.70 2.20 20.96
C SER A 84 21.28 2.10 19.54
N ARG A 85 22.47 1.50 19.37
CA ARG A 85 23.12 1.31 18.05
C ARG A 85 22.33 0.41 17.09
N ASN A 86 21.36 -0.36 17.62
CA ASN A 86 20.47 -1.22 16.85
C ASN A 86 19.06 -0.62 16.70
N ARG A 87 18.82 0.63 17.12
CA ARG A 87 17.52 1.28 16.91
C ARG A 87 17.43 1.63 15.42
N GLY A 88 16.61 0.87 14.69
CA GLY A 88 16.25 1.22 13.32
C GLY A 88 15.54 2.58 13.28
N PRO A 89 15.42 3.19 12.09
CA PRO A 89 14.68 4.44 11.95
C PRO A 89 13.24 4.25 12.48
N GLU A 90 12.75 5.28 13.16
CA GLU A 90 11.38 5.28 13.67
C GLU A 90 10.39 5.09 12.52
N LYS A 91 9.38 4.25 12.75
CA LYS A 91 8.35 4.01 11.74
C LYS A 91 7.47 5.24 11.68
N VAL A 92 7.41 5.86 10.50
CA VAL A 92 6.53 7.00 10.25
C VAL A 92 5.08 6.52 10.24
N VAL A 93 4.24 7.19 11.02
CA VAL A 93 2.78 7.07 11.03
C VAL A 93 2.15 8.37 10.53
N THR A 94 0.83 8.37 10.34
CA THR A 94 0.06 9.57 9.96
C THR A 94 -1.25 9.60 10.76
N SER A 95 -2.21 10.46 10.41
CA SER A 95 -3.53 10.54 11.05
C SER A 95 -4.63 9.95 10.15
N ALA A 96 -5.85 9.84 10.67
CA ALA A 96 -7.05 9.53 9.90
C ALA A 96 -7.22 10.47 8.69
N LEU A 97 -7.05 11.79 8.89
CA LEU A 97 -7.05 12.77 7.81
C LEU A 97 -5.90 12.53 6.82
N GLY A 98 -4.73 12.15 7.31
CA GLY A 98 -3.60 11.76 6.45
C GLY A 98 -3.93 10.56 5.57
N ILE A 99 -4.58 9.52 6.10
CA ILE A 99 -5.06 8.37 5.33
C ILE A 99 -6.01 8.83 4.22
N LEU A 100 -7.01 9.65 4.56
CA LEU A 100 -8.01 10.18 3.62
C LEU A 100 -7.36 10.98 2.48
N LEU A 101 -6.44 11.89 2.80
CA LEU A 101 -5.75 12.71 1.81
C LEU A 101 -4.81 11.88 0.92
N ILE A 102 -4.16 10.85 1.46
CA ILE A 102 -3.32 9.93 0.67
C ILE A 102 -4.20 9.10 -0.28
N ALA A 103 -5.35 8.62 0.20
CA ALA A 103 -6.31 7.87 -0.61
C ALA A 103 -6.83 8.72 -1.78
N GLU A 104 -7.19 9.99 -1.53
CA GLU A 104 -7.61 10.94 -2.57
C GLU A 104 -6.52 11.14 -3.62
N ARG A 105 -5.28 11.43 -3.19
CA ARG A 105 -4.16 11.63 -4.11
C ARG A 105 -3.82 10.39 -4.93
N ALA A 106 -3.90 9.20 -4.32
CA ALA A 106 -3.70 7.95 -5.04
C ALA A 106 -4.80 7.71 -6.10
N ALA A 107 -6.06 7.98 -5.78
CA ALA A 107 -7.14 7.93 -6.77
C ALA A 107 -6.93 8.94 -7.91
N LEU A 108 -6.43 10.15 -7.64
CA LEU A 108 -6.07 11.12 -8.69
C LEU A 108 -4.90 10.67 -9.57
N LEU A 109 -3.88 10.06 -8.96
CA LEU A 109 -2.69 9.52 -9.64
C LEU A 109 -3.00 8.28 -10.49
N SER A 110 -4.02 7.51 -10.12
CA SER A 110 -4.46 6.32 -10.87
C SER A 110 -5.60 6.60 -11.84
N GLY A 111 -6.44 7.59 -11.52
CA GLY A 111 -7.75 7.78 -12.14
C GLY A 111 -8.80 6.75 -11.68
N ARG A 112 -8.59 6.06 -10.55
CA ARG A 112 -9.42 4.94 -10.12
C ARG A 112 -9.87 5.08 -8.66
N ASP A 113 -11.17 4.93 -8.43
CA ASP A 113 -11.77 4.97 -7.09
C ASP A 113 -11.35 3.77 -6.22
N ASP A 114 -10.99 2.64 -6.81
CA ASP A 114 -10.63 1.45 -6.03
C ASP A 114 -9.29 1.60 -5.29
N GLU A 115 -8.40 2.46 -5.78
CA GLU A 115 -7.17 2.85 -5.06
C GLU A 115 -7.48 3.66 -3.80
N PHE A 116 -8.53 4.51 -3.85
CA PHE A 116 -9.02 5.20 -2.65
C PHE A 116 -9.49 4.18 -1.61
N VAL A 117 -10.37 3.27 -2.02
CA VAL A 117 -10.94 2.25 -1.13
C VAL A 117 -9.86 1.36 -0.54
N GLY A 118 -8.88 0.92 -1.34
CA GLY A 118 -7.77 0.08 -0.89
C GLY A 118 -6.89 0.73 0.18
N ILE A 119 -6.60 2.02 0.04
CA ILE A 119 -5.79 2.78 1.01
C ILE A 119 -6.58 3.04 2.30
N VAL A 120 -7.87 3.40 2.19
CA VAL A 120 -8.74 3.54 3.37
C VAL A 120 -8.85 2.21 4.11
N LEU A 121 -9.11 1.10 3.39
CA LEU A 121 -9.12 -0.25 3.97
C LEU A 121 -7.82 -0.53 4.72
N LYS A 122 -6.66 -0.32 4.09
CA LYS A 122 -5.35 -0.55 4.71
C LYS A 122 -5.16 0.28 5.99
N GLY A 123 -5.55 1.54 5.97
CA GLY A 123 -5.39 2.48 7.08
C GLY A 123 -6.33 2.22 8.26
N TYR A 124 -7.52 1.66 8.03
CA TYR A 124 -8.55 1.44 9.07
C TYR A 124 -8.67 -0.02 9.55
N THR A 125 -7.99 -0.96 8.90
CA THR A 125 -7.97 -2.37 9.31
C THR A 125 -6.60 -2.85 9.76
N GLY A 126 -5.54 -2.20 9.28
CA GLY A 126 -4.18 -2.65 9.50
C GLY A 126 -3.83 -3.97 8.81
N LEU A 127 -4.65 -4.52 7.90
CA LEU A 127 -4.33 -5.74 7.16
C LEU A 127 -2.92 -5.71 6.54
N ARG A 128 -2.22 -6.84 6.46
CA ARG A 128 -0.92 -6.93 5.79
C ARG A 128 -1.09 -6.67 4.28
N TRP A 129 -0.03 -6.23 3.61
CA TRP A 129 -0.10 -5.92 2.17
C TRP A 129 -0.60 -7.12 1.35
N GLY A 130 -0.02 -8.31 1.56
CA GLY A 130 -0.44 -9.51 0.85
C GLY A 130 -1.89 -9.92 1.13
N GLU A 131 -2.40 -9.67 2.35
CA GLU A 131 -3.79 -9.94 2.73
C GLU A 131 -4.76 -9.04 1.94
N ILE A 132 -4.37 -7.78 1.67
CA ILE A 132 -5.20 -6.87 0.85
C ILE A 132 -5.12 -7.23 -0.63
N VAL A 133 -3.92 -7.50 -1.15
CA VAL A 133 -3.75 -7.89 -2.56
C VAL A 133 -4.47 -9.20 -2.85
N GLY A 134 -4.49 -10.12 -1.89
CA GLY A 134 -5.19 -11.39 -1.94
C GLY A 134 -6.60 -11.37 -1.38
N LEU A 135 -7.21 -10.21 -1.17
CA LEU A 135 -8.55 -10.13 -0.62
C LEU A 135 -9.58 -10.50 -1.69
N GLU A 136 -10.20 -11.66 -1.53
CA GLU A 136 -11.23 -12.16 -2.46
C GLU A 136 -12.60 -11.53 -2.13
N THR A 137 -13.41 -11.28 -3.16
CA THR A 137 -14.72 -10.63 -2.99
C THR A 137 -15.65 -11.45 -2.11
N GLU A 138 -15.50 -12.78 -2.11
CA GLU A 138 -16.30 -13.70 -1.30
C GLU A 138 -16.03 -13.62 0.21
N PHE A 139 -15.00 -12.88 0.65
CA PHE A 139 -14.67 -12.69 2.07
C PHE A 139 -15.08 -11.34 2.63
N ILE A 140 -15.77 -10.53 1.83
CA ILE A 140 -16.41 -9.29 2.28
C ILE A 140 -17.75 -9.63 2.94
N ARG A 141 -17.97 -9.14 4.15
CA ARG A 141 -19.21 -9.32 4.93
C ARG A 141 -19.83 -7.95 5.21
N PRO A 142 -21.12 -7.87 5.58
CA PRO A 142 -21.79 -6.58 5.82
C PRO A 142 -21.13 -5.68 6.87
N ALA A 143 -20.44 -6.26 7.87
CA ALA A 143 -19.79 -5.52 8.95
C ALA A 143 -18.37 -6.03 9.26
N ALA A 144 -17.77 -6.81 8.34
CA ALA A 144 -16.44 -7.36 8.57
C ALA A 144 -15.74 -7.79 7.27
N VAL A 145 -14.45 -8.05 7.38
CA VAL A 145 -13.63 -8.70 6.35
C VAL A 145 -13.01 -9.96 6.93
N ARG A 146 -13.16 -11.10 6.26
CA ARG A 146 -12.45 -12.34 6.61
C ARG A 146 -11.08 -12.38 5.94
N VAL A 147 -10.05 -12.65 6.73
CA VAL A 147 -8.68 -12.81 6.26
C VAL A 147 -8.39 -14.30 6.17
N GLU A 148 -8.61 -14.86 4.98
CA GLU A 148 -8.40 -16.29 4.71
C GLU A 148 -7.14 -16.57 3.88
N TRP A 149 -6.73 -15.59 3.06
CA TRP A 149 -5.63 -15.75 2.12
C TRP A 149 -4.80 -14.49 2.02
N GLN A 150 -3.58 -14.66 1.54
CA GLN A 150 -2.75 -13.57 1.04
C GLN A 150 -2.15 -13.97 -0.31
N LEU A 151 -1.83 -12.96 -1.12
CA LEU A 151 -0.98 -13.14 -2.29
C LEU A 151 0.44 -12.69 -1.95
N TYR A 152 1.36 -13.65 -2.00
CA TYR A 152 2.79 -13.42 -1.81
C TYR A 152 3.48 -13.28 -3.17
N GLU A 153 4.11 -12.14 -3.41
CA GLU A 153 4.90 -11.90 -4.63
C GLU A 153 6.30 -12.53 -4.49
N LEU A 154 6.59 -13.50 -5.36
CA LEU A 154 7.90 -14.13 -5.53
C LEU A 154 8.85 -13.22 -6.33
N ASP A 155 10.16 -13.47 -6.24
CA ASP A 155 11.17 -12.69 -6.99
C ASP A 155 11.01 -12.83 -8.51
N SER A 156 10.39 -13.92 -8.98
CA SER A 156 10.00 -14.12 -10.39
C SER A 156 8.91 -13.15 -10.85
N GLY A 157 8.26 -12.43 -9.92
CA GLY A 157 7.03 -11.71 -10.19
C GLY A 157 5.81 -12.63 -10.26
N GLU A 158 5.90 -13.89 -9.87
CA GLU A 158 4.70 -14.71 -9.68
C GLU A 158 3.99 -14.31 -8.38
N LEU A 159 2.65 -14.33 -8.38
CA LEU A 159 1.87 -14.17 -7.16
C LEU A 159 1.42 -15.54 -6.70
N HIS A 160 1.86 -15.94 -5.53
CA HIS A 160 1.54 -17.21 -4.93
C HIS A 160 0.48 -17.02 -3.85
N ARG A 161 -0.67 -17.68 -4.01
CA ARG A 161 -1.73 -17.72 -3.00
C ARG A 161 -1.34 -18.63 -1.85
N CYS A 162 -1.29 -18.10 -0.64
CA CYS A 162 -1.00 -18.88 0.57
C CYS A 162 -1.84 -18.40 1.76
N PRO A 163 -1.93 -19.22 2.83
CA PRO A 163 -2.56 -18.81 4.08
C PRO A 163 -1.92 -17.51 4.63
N PRO A 164 -2.63 -16.76 5.50
CA PRO A 164 -2.08 -15.59 6.16
C PRO A 164 -0.82 -15.96 6.92
N LYS A 165 0.04 -14.96 7.13
CA LYS A 165 1.33 -15.20 7.78
C LYS A 165 1.08 -15.81 9.17
N ASP A 166 1.83 -16.86 9.49
CA ASP A 166 1.75 -17.56 10.78
C ASP A 166 0.33 -18.12 11.04
N ASP A 167 -0.39 -18.52 9.97
CA ASP A 167 -1.76 -19.06 10.00
C ASP A 167 -2.78 -18.14 10.71
N SER A 168 -2.54 -16.82 10.67
CA SER A 168 -3.33 -15.81 11.38
C SER A 168 -4.69 -15.49 10.74
N HIS A 169 -5.49 -16.53 10.50
CA HIS A 169 -6.89 -16.45 10.07
C HIS A 169 -7.72 -15.67 11.08
N ARG A 170 -8.49 -14.69 10.60
CA ARG A 170 -9.29 -13.81 11.47
C ARG A 170 -10.41 -13.09 10.74
N THR A 171 -11.40 -12.67 11.51
CA THR A 171 -12.44 -11.74 11.05
C THR A 171 -12.14 -10.35 11.62
N VAL A 172 -12.01 -9.36 10.73
CA VAL A 172 -11.72 -7.98 11.09
C VAL A 172 -13.00 -7.17 10.95
N ASP A 173 -13.56 -6.70 12.07
CA ASP A 173 -14.75 -5.84 12.05
C ASP A 173 -14.49 -4.53 11.29
N THR A 174 -15.47 -4.09 10.52
CA THR A 174 -15.41 -2.85 9.75
C THR A 174 -16.52 -1.88 10.19
N PRO A 175 -16.18 -0.59 10.45
CA PRO A 175 -17.19 0.43 10.74
C PRO A 175 -18.08 0.65 9.51
N GLY A 176 -19.28 1.18 9.73
CA GLY A 176 -20.32 1.30 8.69
C GLY A 176 -19.84 1.98 7.40
N PHE A 177 -19.09 3.08 7.51
CA PHE A 177 -18.55 3.79 6.35
C PHE A 177 -17.62 2.90 5.51
N LEU A 178 -16.76 2.11 6.15
CA LEU A 178 -15.82 1.23 5.47
C LEU A 178 -16.57 0.05 4.84
N SER A 179 -17.55 -0.53 5.54
CA SER A 179 -18.43 -1.56 4.97
C SER A 179 -19.17 -1.08 3.73
N GLY A 180 -19.65 0.18 3.73
CA GLY A 180 -20.28 0.82 2.57
C GLY A 180 -19.32 0.92 1.38
N LEU A 181 -18.10 1.42 1.62
CA LEU A 181 -17.05 1.50 0.60
C LEU A 181 -16.69 0.14 0.01
N LEU A 182 -16.53 -0.88 0.86
CA LEU A 182 -16.19 -2.24 0.42
C LEU A 182 -17.33 -2.89 -0.37
N THR A 183 -18.58 -2.68 0.05
CA THR A 183 -19.75 -3.21 -0.67
C THR A 183 -19.89 -2.56 -2.06
N GLY A 184 -19.72 -1.24 -2.14
CA GLY A 184 -19.69 -0.54 -3.44
C GLY A 184 -18.53 -1.00 -4.33
N GLN A 185 -17.37 -1.29 -3.73
CA GLN A 185 -16.23 -1.85 -4.44
C GLN A 185 -16.50 -3.28 -4.93
N VAL A 186 -17.17 -4.15 -4.16
CA VAL A 186 -17.55 -5.50 -4.63
C VAL A 186 -18.45 -5.42 -5.88
N ALA A 187 -19.39 -4.47 -5.91
CA ALA A 187 -20.25 -4.25 -7.07
C ALA A 187 -19.49 -3.76 -8.32
N SER A 188 -18.37 -3.05 -8.10
CA SER A 188 -17.52 -2.48 -9.16
C SER A 188 -16.29 -3.34 -9.49
N ALA A 189 -15.97 -4.33 -8.65
CA ALA A 189 -14.77 -5.15 -8.76
C ALA A 189 -14.80 -5.97 -10.05
N ASN A 190 -13.60 -6.30 -10.54
CA ASN A 190 -13.39 -6.99 -11.81
C ASN A 190 -14.34 -8.19 -11.94
N VAL A 191 -15.31 -8.09 -12.85
CA VAL A 191 -16.36 -9.09 -13.04
C VAL A 191 -15.73 -10.45 -13.42
N LYS A 192 -14.54 -10.40 -14.05
CA LYS A 192 -13.83 -11.58 -14.54
C LYS A 192 -12.81 -12.07 -13.50
N PRO A 193 -12.77 -13.38 -13.21
CA PRO A 193 -11.71 -13.98 -12.43
C PRO A 193 -10.33 -13.73 -13.06
N CYS A 194 -9.29 -13.65 -12.24
CA CYS A 194 -7.94 -13.49 -12.76
C CYS A 194 -7.45 -14.76 -13.46
N THR A 195 -6.60 -14.60 -14.47
CA THR A 195 -6.06 -15.74 -15.24
C THR A 195 -5.05 -16.58 -14.48
N CYS A 196 -4.42 -16.04 -13.43
CA CYS A 196 -3.42 -16.75 -12.64
C CYS A 196 -4.01 -17.69 -11.58
N HIS A 197 -5.17 -17.34 -10.99
CA HIS A 197 -5.77 -18.12 -9.91
C HIS A 197 -7.19 -18.59 -10.20
N GLY A 198 -7.86 -18.05 -11.23
CA GLY A 198 -9.28 -18.33 -11.49
C GLY A 198 -10.23 -17.76 -10.44
N LEU A 199 -9.77 -16.79 -9.63
CA LEU A 199 -10.51 -16.21 -8.51
C LEU A 199 -10.80 -14.72 -8.71
N ARG A 200 -11.81 -14.21 -7.98
CA ARG A 200 -12.20 -12.79 -8.00
C ARG A 200 -11.64 -12.07 -6.78
N TYR A 201 -10.76 -11.11 -7.04
CA TYR A 201 -10.14 -10.29 -6.03
C TYR A 201 -10.78 -8.90 -5.99
N LEU A 202 -10.85 -8.31 -4.80
CA LEU A 202 -11.52 -7.03 -4.57
C LEU A 202 -10.83 -5.87 -5.31
N PHE A 203 -9.51 -5.95 -5.43
CA PHE A 203 -8.68 -4.93 -6.05
C PHE A 203 -7.88 -5.48 -7.22
N SER A 204 -7.64 -4.63 -8.21
CA SER A 204 -6.83 -4.95 -9.38
C SER A 204 -5.59 -4.05 -9.42
N GLY A 205 -4.54 -4.49 -10.10
CA GLY A 205 -3.31 -3.72 -10.25
C GLY A 205 -3.37 -2.69 -11.36
N HIS A 206 -2.43 -1.76 -11.33
CA HIS A 206 -2.07 -1.01 -12.53
C HIS A 206 -1.34 -1.94 -13.50
N GLY A 207 -1.85 -2.06 -14.73
CA GLY A 207 -1.15 -2.74 -15.81
C GLY A 207 0.19 -2.05 -16.10
N ALA A 208 1.19 -2.81 -16.58
CA ALA A 208 2.34 -2.17 -17.20
C ALA A 208 1.83 -1.26 -18.33
N ALA A 209 2.37 -0.05 -18.46
CA ALA A 209 2.10 0.84 -19.58
C ALA A 209 2.72 0.31 -20.89
N ASN A 210 2.52 -0.95 -21.20
CA ASN A 210 2.90 -1.54 -22.47
C ASN A 210 1.80 -1.22 -23.48
N GLY A 211 1.94 -0.08 -24.15
CA GLY A 211 1.17 0.26 -25.34
C GLY A 211 -0.27 0.73 -25.12
N ALA A 212 -0.79 0.80 -23.89
CA ALA A 212 -2.13 1.33 -23.59
C ALA A 212 -2.34 2.81 -24.00
N ALA A 213 -1.27 3.53 -24.27
CA ALA A 213 -1.32 4.84 -24.93
C ALA A 213 -1.80 4.75 -26.41
N ARG A 214 -2.16 3.56 -26.94
CA ARG A 214 -2.56 3.35 -28.35
C ARG A 214 -4.03 2.99 -28.62
N ARG A 215 -4.94 2.84 -27.63
CA ARG A 215 -6.39 2.63 -27.92
C ARG A 215 -7.21 3.87 -27.57
N PRO A 216 -8.16 4.35 -28.39
CA PRO A 216 -8.75 5.68 -28.23
C PRO A 216 -10.04 5.65 -27.36
N GLY A 217 -9.98 6.08 -26.10
CA GLY A 217 -11.13 6.68 -25.41
C GLY A 217 -11.47 8.06 -25.98
N ALA A 218 -12.67 8.56 -25.69
CA ALA A 218 -13.14 9.87 -26.15
C ALA A 218 -12.12 10.96 -25.78
N LYS A 219 -11.57 11.61 -26.80
CA LYS A 219 -10.63 12.71 -26.64
C LYS A 219 -11.40 14.00 -26.42
N LEU A 220 -10.73 15.03 -25.91
CA LEU A 220 -11.30 16.38 -25.81
C LEU A 220 -11.88 16.87 -27.14
N VAL A 221 -11.30 16.46 -28.28
CA VAL A 221 -11.81 16.76 -29.63
C VAL A 221 -13.12 16.03 -29.96
N ASP A 222 -13.36 14.86 -29.39
CA ASP A 222 -14.59 14.10 -29.60
C ASP A 222 -15.74 14.72 -28.80
N VAL A 223 -15.46 15.19 -27.57
CA VAL A 223 -16.40 16.01 -26.78
C VAL A 223 -16.73 17.32 -27.49
N ALA A 224 -15.72 18.00 -28.03
CA ALA A 224 -15.91 19.25 -28.78
C ALA A 224 -16.80 19.03 -30.00
N ARG A 225 -16.57 17.93 -30.73
CA ARG A 225 -17.39 17.55 -31.89
C ARG A 225 -18.82 17.22 -31.50
N ALA A 226 -19.03 16.43 -30.44
CA ALA A 226 -20.37 16.04 -29.98
C ALA A 226 -21.17 17.22 -29.41
N ALA A 227 -20.51 18.18 -28.77
CA ALA A 227 -21.13 19.39 -28.26
C ALA A 227 -21.27 20.52 -29.30
N GLY A 228 -20.71 20.36 -30.50
CA GLY A 228 -20.75 21.35 -31.58
C GLY A 228 -19.91 22.61 -31.31
N VAL A 229 -18.79 22.49 -30.59
CA VAL A 229 -17.96 23.62 -30.16
C VAL A 229 -16.47 23.39 -30.45
N SER A 230 -15.64 24.40 -30.23
CA SER A 230 -14.18 24.25 -30.33
C SER A 230 -13.60 23.49 -29.12
N THR A 231 -12.46 22.84 -29.28
CA THR A 231 -11.71 22.24 -28.16
C THR A 231 -11.32 23.28 -27.10
N GLY A 232 -11.06 24.52 -27.52
CA GLY A 232 -10.85 25.66 -26.62
C GLY A 232 -12.10 26.02 -25.81
N THR A 233 -13.29 25.90 -26.40
CA THR A 233 -14.57 26.11 -25.70
C THR A 233 -14.85 25.00 -24.69
N VAL A 234 -14.60 23.73 -25.03
CA VAL A 234 -14.66 22.62 -24.05
C VAL A 234 -13.67 22.85 -22.92
N SER A 235 -12.45 23.31 -23.24
CA SER A 235 -11.46 23.69 -22.23
C SER A 235 -11.94 24.85 -21.35
N ASN A 236 -12.60 25.86 -21.92
CA ASN A 236 -13.15 26.98 -21.16
C ASN A 236 -14.34 26.55 -20.29
N VAL A 237 -15.20 25.65 -20.76
CA VAL A 237 -16.25 25.04 -19.91
C VAL A 237 -15.61 24.29 -18.74
N LEU A 238 -14.56 23.52 -18.98
CA LEU A 238 -13.88 22.74 -17.93
C LEU A 238 -13.05 23.58 -16.95
N ASN A 239 -12.52 24.72 -17.37
CA ASN A 239 -11.53 25.49 -16.60
C ASN A 239 -12.00 26.90 -16.19
N ARG A 240 -13.05 27.44 -16.81
CA ARG A 240 -13.57 28.81 -16.64
C ARG A 240 -15.09 28.83 -16.85
N LEU A 241 -15.82 28.11 -16.00
CA LEU A 241 -17.26 27.83 -16.11
C LEU A 241 -18.14 29.07 -16.36
N LEU A 242 -17.78 30.23 -15.79
CA LEU A 242 -18.55 31.48 -15.94
C LEU A 242 -18.23 32.29 -17.21
N ALA A 243 -17.20 31.89 -17.96
CA ALA A 243 -16.79 32.56 -19.20
C ALA A 243 -17.52 32.00 -20.44
N VAL A 244 -18.39 31.00 -20.27
CA VAL A 244 -19.12 30.33 -21.35
C VAL A 244 -20.62 30.40 -21.06
N ALA A 245 -21.42 30.69 -22.08
CA ALA A 245 -22.89 30.76 -21.97
C ALA A 245 -23.48 29.43 -21.48
N LEU A 246 -24.51 29.50 -20.63
CA LEU A 246 -25.13 28.34 -19.97
C LEU A 246 -25.55 27.24 -20.95
N ASP A 247 -26.21 27.61 -22.04
CA ASP A 247 -26.63 26.66 -23.08
C ASP A 247 -25.45 25.91 -23.75
N THR A 248 -24.29 26.57 -23.88
CA THR A 248 -23.07 25.94 -24.41
C THR A 248 -22.41 25.03 -23.38
N ARG A 249 -22.47 25.41 -22.10
CA ARG A 249 -22.01 24.57 -20.99
C ARG A 249 -22.83 23.29 -20.90
N ASP A 250 -24.14 23.39 -20.92
CA ASP A 250 -25.04 22.24 -20.75
C ASP A 250 -24.89 21.23 -21.90
N ARG A 251 -24.66 21.69 -23.15
CA ARG A 251 -24.29 20.83 -24.28
C ARG A 251 -22.97 20.11 -24.09
N VAL A 252 -21.95 20.81 -23.57
CA VAL A 252 -20.64 20.21 -23.30
C VAL A 252 -20.72 19.21 -22.15
N GLU A 253 -21.42 19.51 -21.07
CA GLU A 253 -21.63 18.60 -19.93
C GLU A 253 -22.41 17.35 -20.34
N LYS A 254 -23.46 17.51 -21.16
CA LYS A 254 -24.19 16.39 -21.75
C LYS A 254 -23.29 15.55 -22.65
N ALA A 255 -22.50 16.16 -23.54
CA ALA A 255 -21.56 15.43 -24.40
C ALA A 255 -20.48 14.69 -23.59
N ILE A 256 -20.06 15.25 -22.45
CA ILE A 256 -19.13 14.61 -21.52
C ILE A 256 -19.77 13.36 -20.91
N ALA A 257 -21.01 13.47 -20.43
CA ALA A 257 -21.75 12.36 -19.84
C ALA A 257 -22.04 11.25 -20.87
N ASP A 258 -22.54 11.62 -22.06
CA ASP A 258 -22.93 10.71 -23.13
C ASP A 258 -21.72 9.94 -23.70
N LEU A 259 -20.55 10.58 -23.79
CA LEU A 259 -19.31 9.96 -24.26
C LEU A 259 -18.52 9.27 -23.15
N GLY A 260 -18.96 9.36 -21.89
CA GLY A 260 -18.20 8.88 -20.74
C GLY A 260 -16.81 9.53 -20.64
N TYR A 261 -16.69 10.79 -21.04
CA TYR A 261 -15.43 11.52 -21.02
C TYR A 261 -15.01 11.78 -19.58
N ILE A 262 -14.02 11.03 -19.11
CA ILE A 262 -13.37 11.24 -17.83
C ILE A 262 -12.05 11.95 -18.10
N ARG A 263 -11.83 13.13 -17.47
CA ARG A 263 -10.58 13.92 -17.56
C ARG A 263 -9.33 13.08 -17.23
N ALA A 264 -9.51 12.00 -16.48
CA ALA A 264 -8.51 10.97 -16.21
C ALA A 264 -8.66 9.79 -17.19
N TRP A 265 -7.65 9.61 -18.04
CA TRP A 265 -7.58 8.44 -18.91
C TRP A 265 -7.37 7.16 -18.10
N ALA A 266 -8.18 6.13 -18.38
CA ALA A 266 -7.93 4.75 -18.01
C ALA A 266 -6.73 4.19 -18.79
N SER A 267 -5.57 4.09 -18.13
CA SER A 267 -4.36 3.53 -18.72
C SER A 267 -4.43 1.99 -18.79
N GLY A 268 -4.90 1.44 -19.91
CA GLY A 268 -4.67 0.05 -20.28
C GLY A 268 -5.52 -0.99 -19.57
N GLU A 269 -5.40 -2.25 -19.98
CA GLU A 269 -5.96 -3.36 -19.21
C GLU A 269 -5.32 -3.35 -17.83
N ASN A 270 -6.15 -3.29 -16.79
CA ASN A 270 -5.70 -3.42 -15.41
C ASN A 270 -4.94 -4.74 -15.26
N ALA A 271 -3.82 -4.71 -14.54
CA ALA A 271 -3.20 -5.96 -14.10
C ALA A 271 -4.19 -6.68 -13.18
N ALA A 272 -4.15 -8.01 -13.17
CA ALA A 272 -4.99 -8.79 -12.26
C ALA A 272 -4.77 -8.40 -10.78
N HIS A 273 -3.56 -7.96 -10.42
CA HIS A 273 -3.16 -7.72 -9.02
C HIS A 273 -2.16 -6.57 -8.90
N TRP A 274 -2.18 -5.88 -7.75
CA TRP A 274 -1.13 -4.93 -7.42
C TRP A 274 0.23 -5.61 -7.26
N ARG A 275 1.25 -4.96 -7.82
CA ARG A 275 2.66 -5.29 -7.61
C ARG A 275 3.19 -4.46 -6.45
N ARG A 276 3.95 -5.06 -5.52
CA ARG A 276 4.42 -4.37 -4.31
C ARG A 276 5.24 -3.12 -4.66
N ASN A 277 6.25 -3.30 -5.52
CA ASN A 277 7.12 -2.20 -5.93
C ASN A 277 6.36 -1.20 -6.81
N GLY A 278 5.50 -1.68 -7.71
CA GLY A 278 4.70 -0.80 -8.57
C GLY A 278 3.80 0.13 -7.77
N PHE A 279 3.01 -0.43 -6.86
CA PHE A 279 2.10 0.32 -5.99
C PHE A 279 2.86 1.28 -5.07
N ALA A 280 3.91 0.82 -4.40
CA ALA A 280 4.66 1.67 -3.48
C ALA A 280 5.33 2.85 -4.22
N THR A 281 6.10 2.55 -5.28
CA THR A 281 6.95 3.53 -5.98
C THR A 281 6.15 4.55 -6.79
N TRP A 282 5.12 4.11 -7.51
CA TRP A 282 4.44 4.94 -8.51
C TRP A 282 3.12 5.54 -8.05
N LEU A 283 2.53 4.98 -6.98
CA LEU A 283 1.23 5.41 -6.50
C LEU A 283 1.30 5.93 -5.07
N PHE A 284 1.69 5.06 -4.13
CA PHE A 284 1.62 5.39 -2.71
C PHE A 284 2.62 6.49 -2.30
N HIS A 285 3.90 6.34 -2.67
CA HIS A 285 4.90 7.35 -2.30
C HIS A 285 4.62 8.72 -2.92
N PRO A 286 4.28 8.84 -4.22
CA PRO A 286 3.87 10.12 -4.80
C PRO A 286 2.63 10.71 -4.14
N ALA A 287 1.65 9.90 -3.73
CA ALA A 287 0.49 10.37 -2.98
C ALA A 287 0.87 10.92 -1.58
N ALA A 288 1.67 10.15 -0.83
CA ALA A 288 2.05 10.49 0.54
C ALA A 288 3.04 11.66 0.62
N THR A 289 3.91 11.81 -0.37
CA THR A 289 5.02 12.77 -0.33
C THR A 289 4.85 13.94 -1.29
N GLY A 290 4.02 13.79 -2.33
CA GLY A 290 3.97 14.75 -3.45
C GLY A 290 5.12 14.59 -4.44
N TRP A 291 5.94 13.53 -4.32
CA TRP A 291 7.15 13.34 -5.13
C TRP A 291 7.26 11.94 -5.72
N TYR A 292 7.66 11.86 -6.98
CA TYR A 292 8.17 10.62 -7.55
C TYR A 292 9.57 10.33 -6.98
N PRO A 293 9.81 9.11 -6.48
CA PRO A 293 11.11 8.74 -5.95
C PRO A 293 12.15 8.67 -7.07
N LYS A 294 13.43 8.79 -6.72
CA LYS A 294 14.54 8.61 -7.65
C LYS A 294 14.49 7.23 -8.30
N LYS A 295 14.56 7.18 -9.62
CA LYS A 295 14.68 5.94 -10.40
C LYS A 295 15.57 6.21 -11.59
N ALA A 296 16.84 5.79 -11.50
CA ALA A 296 17.84 6.04 -12.53
C ALA A 296 17.32 5.72 -13.95
N PRO A 297 17.53 6.61 -14.93
CA PRO A 297 18.33 7.85 -14.87
C PRO A 297 17.59 9.06 -14.28
N GLU A 298 16.32 8.92 -13.91
CA GLU A 298 15.48 10.03 -13.45
C GLU A 298 15.74 10.36 -11.97
N GLU A 299 16.07 11.64 -11.70
CA GLU A 299 16.13 12.18 -10.34
C GLU A 299 14.73 12.28 -9.71
N ALA A 300 14.70 12.35 -8.38
CA ALA A 300 13.46 12.59 -7.65
C ALA A 300 12.84 13.92 -8.12
N ARG A 301 11.54 13.91 -8.41
CA ARG A 301 10.83 15.08 -8.95
C ARG A 301 9.45 15.22 -8.31
N PRO A 302 8.92 16.45 -8.20
CA PRO A 302 7.56 16.65 -7.72
C PRO A 302 6.54 16.02 -8.68
N VAL A 303 5.39 15.64 -8.14
CA VAL A 303 4.22 15.31 -8.97
C VAL A 303 3.74 16.61 -9.62
N PRO A 304 3.74 16.71 -10.95
CA PRO A 304 3.27 17.92 -11.63
C PRO A 304 1.74 17.97 -11.56
N LEU A 305 1.17 19.09 -11.14
CA LEU A 305 -0.27 19.27 -11.00
C LEU A 305 -0.75 20.48 -11.80
N LEU A 306 -1.96 20.36 -12.36
CA LEU A 306 -2.80 21.52 -12.63
C LEU A 306 -3.44 21.94 -11.30
N ALA A 307 -3.46 23.23 -10.99
CA ALA A 307 -3.82 23.70 -9.65
C ALA A 307 -5.29 23.40 -9.32
N GLU A 308 -6.18 23.51 -10.32
CA GLU A 308 -7.61 23.32 -10.16
C GLU A 308 -8.18 22.13 -10.94
N PRO A 309 -9.23 21.47 -10.42
CA PRO A 309 -9.81 21.64 -9.06
C PRO A 309 -8.90 21.14 -7.92
N TRP A 310 -9.04 21.71 -6.71
CA TRP A 310 -8.37 21.23 -5.49
C TRP A 310 -8.58 19.71 -5.28
N PRO A 311 -7.54 18.94 -4.85
CA PRO A 311 -6.20 19.35 -4.42
C PRO A 311 -5.19 19.55 -5.56
N GLY A 312 -5.67 19.67 -6.80
CA GLY A 312 -4.87 19.67 -8.01
C GLY A 312 -4.89 18.31 -8.69
N ILE A 313 -4.92 18.34 -10.01
CA ILE A 313 -5.01 17.12 -10.85
C ILE A 313 -3.63 16.83 -11.45
N PRO A 314 -3.09 15.60 -11.32
CA PRO A 314 -1.84 15.22 -11.95
C PRO A 314 -1.81 15.54 -13.45
N ALA A 315 -0.88 16.40 -13.84
CA ALA A 315 -0.59 16.68 -15.24
C ALA A 315 0.07 15.44 -15.85
N ARG A 316 -0.46 14.96 -16.97
CA ARG A 316 0.02 13.74 -17.66
C ARG A 316 0.47 14.03 -19.07
N GLY A 317 1.29 13.14 -19.62
CA GLY A 317 1.79 13.21 -20.99
C GLY A 317 3.09 13.99 -21.14
N ARG A 318 3.58 14.10 -22.38
CA ARG A 318 4.83 14.81 -22.70
C ARG A 318 4.74 16.27 -22.23
N GLY A 319 5.81 16.77 -21.61
CA GLY A 319 5.87 18.14 -21.09
C GLY A 319 4.98 18.40 -19.87
N ALA A 320 4.51 17.38 -19.15
CA ALA A 320 3.68 17.55 -17.95
C ALA A 320 4.31 18.47 -16.90
N ALA A 321 5.62 18.38 -16.67
CA ALA A 321 6.33 19.26 -15.74
C ALA A 321 6.29 20.73 -16.17
N ALA A 322 6.42 21.02 -17.46
CA ALA A 322 6.37 22.40 -17.98
C ALA A 322 4.97 23.02 -17.91
N ARG A 323 3.93 22.19 -17.85
CA ARG A 323 2.53 22.62 -17.68
C ARG A 323 2.06 22.60 -16.23
N ALA A 324 2.92 22.23 -15.29
CA ALA A 324 2.56 22.16 -13.88
C ALA A 324 2.39 23.58 -13.34
N GLU A 325 1.27 23.84 -12.69
CA GLU A 325 0.97 25.07 -11.98
C GLU A 325 1.26 24.93 -10.48
N ALA A 326 1.24 23.69 -9.98
CA ALA A 326 1.45 23.38 -8.57
C ALA A 326 2.11 22.01 -8.37
N CYS A 327 2.50 21.74 -7.13
CA CYS A 327 2.85 20.41 -6.65
C CYS A 327 2.28 20.20 -5.24
N TRP A 328 2.09 18.95 -4.85
CA TRP A 328 1.60 18.64 -3.52
C TRP A 328 2.69 18.79 -2.46
N LEU A 329 2.33 19.41 -1.34
CA LEU A 329 3.13 19.30 -0.13
C LEU A 329 3.02 17.88 0.47
N PRO A 330 4.09 17.36 1.11
CA PRO A 330 4.06 16.06 1.75
C PRO A 330 3.03 15.99 2.87
N ILE A 331 2.26 14.90 2.90
CA ILE A 331 1.38 14.55 4.03
C ILE A 331 2.21 13.86 5.11
N ALA A 332 3.06 12.91 4.71
CA ALA A 332 3.94 12.18 5.62
C ALA A 332 5.21 11.72 4.90
N ARG A 333 6.32 12.44 5.13
CA ARG A 333 7.63 12.08 4.56
C ARG A 333 8.11 10.76 5.15
N GLY A 334 8.52 9.82 4.30
CA GLY A 334 9.01 8.49 4.74
C GLY A 334 7.91 7.50 5.10
N LEU A 335 6.63 7.86 4.95
CA LEU A 335 5.54 6.91 5.10
C LEU A 335 5.60 5.84 4.00
N THR A 336 5.45 4.58 4.41
CA THR A 336 5.38 3.42 3.51
C THR A 336 3.96 2.83 3.53
N PRO A 337 3.58 1.98 2.56
CA PRO A 337 2.30 1.27 2.65
C PRO A 337 2.14 0.47 3.95
N HIS A 338 3.23 -0.12 4.46
CA HIS A 338 3.21 -0.79 5.77
C HIS A 338 3.11 0.19 6.94
N GLY A 339 3.57 1.43 6.77
CA GLY A 339 3.36 2.53 7.70
C GLY A 339 1.89 2.76 8.04
N LEU A 340 0.96 2.57 7.09
CA LEU A 340 -0.48 2.65 7.39
C LEU A 340 -0.97 1.59 8.38
N ARG A 341 -0.34 0.40 8.41
CA ARG A 341 -0.63 -0.60 9.45
C ARG A 341 -0.09 -0.17 10.81
N HIS A 342 1.04 0.53 10.84
CA HIS A 342 1.53 1.15 12.07
C HIS A 342 0.61 2.29 12.51
N THR A 343 0.14 3.13 11.59
CA THR A 343 -0.87 4.16 11.85
C THR A 343 -2.13 3.57 12.48
N HIS A 344 -2.69 2.49 11.91
CA HIS A 344 -3.86 1.82 12.48
C HIS A 344 -3.61 1.33 13.91
N LYS A 345 -2.43 0.73 14.16
CA LYS A 345 -2.05 0.29 15.51
C LYS A 345 -1.96 1.47 16.48
N THR A 346 -1.35 2.58 16.06
CA THR A 346 -1.23 3.80 16.86
C THR A 346 -2.59 4.41 17.18
N MET A 347 -3.51 4.49 16.22
CA MET A 347 -4.89 4.95 16.49
C MET A 347 -5.57 4.07 17.55
N MET A 348 -5.43 2.74 17.47
CA MET A 348 -5.96 1.85 18.50
C MET A 348 -5.30 2.08 19.87
N ASP A 349 -4.00 2.42 19.92
CA ASP A 349 -3.33 2.80 21.15
C ASP A 349 -3.91 4.10 21.74
N GLU A 350 -4.16 5.11 20.90
CA GLU A 350 -4.78 6.40 21.28
C GLU A 350 -6.21 6.24 21.79
N PHE A 351 -6.99 5.32 21.21
CA PHE A 351 -8.36 5.01 21.65
C PHE A 351 -8.42 4.22 22.96
N GLY A 352 -7.27 3.76 23.48
CA GLY A 352 -7.23 2.86 24.64
C GLY A 352 -7.74 1.46 24.31
N THR A 353 -7.62 1.01 23.07
CA THR A 353 -8.09 -0.33 22.66
C THR A 353 -7.31 -1.41 23.42
N PRO A 354 -8.00 -2.38 24.05
CA PRO A 354 -7.36 -3.45 24.82
C PRO A 354 -6.31 -4.21 24.00
N PRO A 355 -5.13 -4.56 24.58
CA PRO A 355 -4.05 -5.27 23.86
C PRO A 355 -4.53 -6.51 23.12
N LYS A 356 -5.36 -7.34 23.75
CA LYS A 356 -5.88 -8.56 23.13
C LYS A 356 -6.69 -8.30 21.86
N LEU A 357 -7.53 -7.26 21.83
CA LEU A 357 -8.29 -6.88 20.63
C LEU A 357 -7.36 -6.32 19.54
N LYS A 358 -6.32 -5.55 19.92
CA LYS A 358 -5.32 -5.09 18.96
C LYS A 358 -4.57 -6.27 18.33
N ASP A 359 -4.16 -7.24 19.12
CA ASP A 359 -3.40 -8.39 18.62
C ASP A 359 -4.27 -9.31 17.75
N GLU A 360 -5.53 -9.59 18.12
CA GLU A 360 -6.47 -10.29 17.25
C GLU A 360 -6.62 -9.55 15.92
N ARG A 361 -6.97 -8.25 15.95
CA ARG A 361 -7.18 -7.44 14.73
C ARG A 361 -5.93 -7.42 13.83
N MET A 362 -4.75 -7.36 14.45
CA MET A 362 -3.48 -7.35 13.74
C MET A 362 -3.05 -8.75 13.28
N GLY A 363 -3.67 -9.83 13.76
CA GLY A 363 -3.23 -11.20 13.51
C GLY A 363 -1.84 -11.44 14.11
N HIS A 364 -1.62 -10.97 15.33
CA HIS A 364 -0.47 -11.32 16.15
C HIS A 364 -0.89 -12.39 17.16
N GLU A 365 -0.04 -13.38 17.35
CA GLU A 365 -0.17 -14.29 18.48
C GLU A 365 0.35 -13.63 19.75
N ASP A 366 -0.49 -13.57 20.78
CA ASP A 366 -0.04 -13.20 22.12
C ASP A 366 0.36 -14.46 22.89
N GLY A 367 1.67 -14.71 22.98
CA GLY A 367 2.24 -15.81 23.75
C GLY A 367 2.27 -15.58 25.26
N SER A 368 1.72 -14.46 25.76
CA SER A 368 1.69 -14.16 27.20
C SER A 368 0.68 -15.04 27.96
N VAL A 369 0.92 -15.23 29.26
CA VAL A 369 -0.02 -15.93 30.14
C VAL A 369 -1.34 -15.16 30.25
N GLN A 370 -1.29 -13.81 30.24
CA GLN A 370 -2.48 -12.96 30.28
C GLN A 370 -3.42 -13.19 29.08
N ALA A 371 -2.88 -13.60 27.93
CA ALA A 371 -3.66 -13.93 26.74
C ALA A 371 -4.70 -15.03 26.99
N ARG A 372 -4.44 -15.96 27.92
CA ARG A 372 -5.31 -17.10 28.23
C ARG A 372 -6.58 -16.73 28.99
N TYR A 373 -6.62 -15.56 29.64
CA TYR A 373 -7.71 -15.17 30.55
C TYR A 373 -8.52 -13.96 30.08
N SER A 374 -8.00 -13.18 29.14
CA SER A 374 -8.73 -12.03 28.60
C SER A 374 -9.68 -12.49 27.49
N HIS A 375 -10.91 -11.99 27.45
CA HIS A 375 -11.85 -12.25 26.35
C HIS A 375 -12.19 -10.94 25.64
N ILE A 376 -12.40 -11.04 24.32
CA ILE A 376 -12.82 -9.90 23.51
C ILE A 376 -14.34 -9.90 23.52
N THR A 377 -14.92 -8.84 24.08
CA THR A 377 -16.38 -8.70 24.18
C THR A 377 -16.95 -7.96 22.97
N ALA A 378 -18.26 -8.11 22.75
CA ALA A 378 -18.96 -7.32 21.74
C ALA A 378 -18.82 -5.81 22.01
N ASP A 379 -18.81 -5.40 23.29
CA ASP A 379 -18.69 -4.00 23.70
C ASP A 379 -17.34 -3.40 23.32
N MET A 380 -16.24 -4.16 23.50
CA MET A 380 -14.91 -3.75 23.07
C MET A 380 -14.85 -3.53 21.54
N ARG A 381 -15.49 -4.42 20.76
CA ARG A 381 -15.57 -4.28 19.31
C ARG A 381 -16.40 -3.07 18.90
N ARG A 382 -17.60 -2.89 19.50
CA ARG A 382 -18.47 -1.74 19.24
C ARG A 382 -17.75 -0.43 19.53
N LYS A 383 -17.10 -0.31 20.69
CA LYS A 383 -16.32 0.89 21.04
C LYS A 383 -15.24 1.21 20.00
N LEU A 384 -14.48 0.20 19.55
CA LEU A 384 -13.49 0.42 18.50
C LEU A 384 -14.13 0.88 17.18
N MET A 385 -15.30 0.35 16.82
CA MET A 385 -16.02 0.79 15.61
C MET A 385 -16.50 2.23 15.75
N ASP A 386 -17.00 2.63 16.93
CA ASP A 386 -17.43 3.99 17.22
C ASP A 386 -16.26 4.97 17.15
N ASP A 387 -15.13 4.65 17.79
CA ASP A 387 -13.92 5.49 17.78
C ASP A 387 -13.38 5.66 16.34
N LEU A 388 -13.33 4.58 15.55
CA LEU A 388 -12.90 4.63 14.14
C LEU A 388 -13.85 5.46 13.27
N THR A 389 -15.16 5.38 13.53
CA THR A 389 -16.18 6.18 12.84
C THR A 389 -16.04 7.65 13.17
N ALA A 390 -15.86 8.00 14.45
CA ALA A 390 -15.68 9.37 14.90
C ALA A 390 -14.45 10.04 14.25
N VAL A 391 -13.29 9.37 14.19
CA VAL A 391 -12.10 9.95 13.53
C VAL A 391 -12.24 10.04 12.01
N TRP A 392 -13.04 9.17 11.39
CA TRP A 392 -13.37 9.26 9.97
C TRP A 392 -14.24 10.47 9.66
N GLU A 393 -15.31 10.69 10.42
CA GLU A 393 -16.21 11.85 10.27
C GLU A 393 -15.45 13.16 10.48
N GLN A 394 -14.63 13.25 11.54
CA GLN A 394 -13.76 14.40 11.78
C GLN A 394 -12.79 14.66 10.61
N SER A 395 -12.30 13.60 9.97
CA SER A 395 -11.42 13.70 8.81
C SER A 395 -12.16 14.18 7.57
N LEU A 396 -13.39 13.70 7.33
CA LEU A 396 -14.24 14.19 6.25
C LEU A 396 -14.57 15.68 6.45
N ASP A 397 -14.90 16.12 7.67
CA ASP A 397 -15.16 17.52 7.97
C ASP A 397 -13.92 18.40 7.76
N ALA A 398 -12.77 17.95 8.24
CA ALA A 398 -11.50 18.64 8.02
C ALA A 398 -11.17 18.74 6.53
N ARG A 399 -11.40 17.66 5.78
CA ARG A 399 -11.23 17.64 4.32
C ARG A 399 -12.23 18.57 3.63
N ARG A 400 -13.50 18.59 4.03
CA ARG A 400 -14.55 19.47 3.48
C ARG A 400 -14.23 20.95 3.68
N ARG A 401 -13.62 21.31 4.82
CA ARG A 401 -13.10 22.67 5.08
C ARG A 401 -11.97 23.09 4.15
N MET A 402 -11.21 22.14 3.60
CA MET A 402 -10.16 22.44 2.60
C MET A 402 -10.77 22.71 1.22
N SER A 403 -11.79 21.94 0.82
CA SER A 403 -12.57 22.13 -0.40
C SER A 403 -13.88 21.33 -0.29
N ALA A 404 -15.00 21.94 -0.70
CA ALA A 404 -16.32 21.34 -0.54
C ALA A 404 -16.52 20.05 -1.35
N GLY A 405 -15.78 19.86 -2.45
CA GLY A 405 -15.87 18.70 -3.32
C GLY A 405 -14.52 18.02 -3.57
N SER A 406 -14.57 16.95 -4.35
CA SER A 406 -13.37 16.24 -4.82
C SER A 406 -13.51 15.82 -6.28
N PRO A 407 -12.43 15.79 -7.08
CA PRO A 407 -12.46 15.17 -8.40
C PRO A 407 -12.49 13.64 -8.32
N VAL A 408 -12.28 13.06 -7.12
CA VAL A 408 -12.41 11.62 -6.86
C VAL A 408 -13.87 11.33 -6.54
N ARG A 409 -14.55 10.58 -7.42
CA ARG A 409 -16.01 10.38 -7.36
C ARG A 409 -16.46 9.79 -6.03
N VAL A 410 -15.80 8.74 -5.55
CA VAL A 410 -16.16 8.10 -4.27
C VAL A 410 -16.05 9.08 -3.09
N LEU A 411 -15.02 9.93 -3.08
CA LEU A 411 -14.85 10.94 -2.03
C LEU A 411 -15.85 12.09 -2.19
N ASP A 412 -16.13 12.52 -3.42
CA ASP A 412 -17.09 13.59 -3.69
C ASP A 412 -18.49 13.22 -3.17
N THR A 413 -18.92 11.98 -3.37
CA THR A 413 -20.15 11.44 -2.76
C THR A 413 -20.13 11.55 -1.24
N LEU A 414 -19.06 11.06 -0.59
CA LEU A 414 -18.91 11.11 0.87
C LEU A 414 -18.91 12.55 1.43
N LEU A 415 -18.32 13.50 0.69
CA LEU A 415 -18.30 14.90 1.11
C LEU A 415 -19.68 15.55 1.03
N ARG A 416 -20.53 15.13 0.09
CA ARG A 416 -21.90 15.62 -0.11
C ARG A 416 -22.94 14.97 0.80
N GLU A 417 -22.78 13.70 1.16
CA GLU A 417 -23.70 12.98 2.05
C GLU A 417 -23.72 13.55 3.50
N GLY A 418 -22.70 14.32 3.88
CA GLY A 418 -22.61 15.00 5.17
C GLY A 418 -23.02 16.48 5.16
N GLN A 419 -23.70 16.95 4.10
CA GLN A 419 -24.42 18.22 4.05
C GLN A 419 -25.90 17.99 4.35
#